data_AF-A0A3P2ACD7-F1
#
_entry.id   AF-A0A3P2ACD7-F1
#
_cell.length_a   1.000
_cell.length_b   1.000
_cell.length_c   1.000
_cell.angle_alpha   90.00
_cell.angle_beta   90.00
_cell.angle_gamma   90.00
#
_symmetry.space_group_name_H-M   'P 1'
#
loop_
_entity.id
_entity.type
_entity.pdbx_description
1 polymer ?
#
loop_
_entity_poly.entity_id
_entity_poly.type
_entity_poly.pdbx_seq_one_letter_code
_entity_poly.pdbx_strand_id
1 'polypeptide(L)'
;MNKTYVFPAIFLLLLCCGCRKAGKQTEIMRHHERLLHALVANDTATLHHEQCYVADTLPCDSLKAFPHMREYLCTWVNSYRFGKETAEEAGAETTGNSVAGGSTGNSAAQVSTATERIAADVKHLAVRLLDARKEKQLEEMLRIVALRLLELGMNDAAAVSAAAAVGIDADPARPGDIAHRLLTRLLLVGKKAPELTHTVPSVSSGPTLLLFYETDCPECETLLRKLCGSYATLKGRGTRVVSIASDDDGEVFRARASSLPWATKWRATYGFYSADFEAYGIVATPTIVAVDRNGRVAGYYHTLEEYEQSNTDKHE
;
A
#
# COMPACT_ATOMS: atom_id res chain seq x y z
N MET A 1 -11.85 -53.69 -31.94
CA MET A 1 -12.00 -52.36 -32.56
C MET A 1 -12.99 -51.55 -31.73
N ASN A 2 -12.51 -50.55 -30.98
CA ASN A 2 -13.22 -49.29 -30.67
C ASN A 2 -12.32 -48.42 -29.78
N LYS A 3 -11.71 -47.39 -30.38
CA LYS A 3 -11.07 -46.27 -29.67
C LYS A 3 -11.97 -45.06 -29.88
N THR A 4 -12.63 -44.60 -28.82
CA THR A 4 -13.44 -43.39 -28.80
C THR A 4 -12.57 -42.16 -28.52
N TYR A 5 -12.86 -41.10 -29.28
CA TYR A 5 -12.16 -39.83 -29.34
C TYR A 5 -12.43 -38.97 -28.09
N VAL A 6 -11.36 -38.60 -27.38
CA VAL A 6 -11.39 -37.54 -26.34
C VAL A 6 -10.28 -36.54 -26.71
N PHE A 7 -10.44 -35.79 -27.81
CA PHE A 7 -9.41 -34.80 -28.20
C PHE A 7 -9.85 -33.52 -28.97
N PRO A 8 -11.12 -33.03 -28.99
CA PRO A 8 -11.39 -31.70 -29.54
C PRO A 8 -11.70 -30.60 -28.49
N ALA A 9 -11.99 -30.93 -27.22
CA ALA A 9 -12.45 -29.93 -26.25
C ALA A 9 -11.32 -29.04 -25.68
N ILE A 10 -10.11 -29.57 -25.50
CA ILE A 10 -8.99 -28.85 -24.84
C ILE A 10 -8.37 -27.79 -25.77
N PHE A 11 -8.35 -28.02 -27.08
CA PHE A 11 -7.76 -27.09 -28.05
C PHE A 11 -8.65 -25.85 -28.30
N LEU A 12 -9.98 -26.01 -28.27
CA LEU A 12 -10.93 -24.89 -28.36
C LEU A 12 -10.88 -23.99 -27.12
N LEU A 13 -10.72 -24.57 -25.93
CA LEU A 13 -10.58 -23.82 -24.67
C LEU A 13 -9.32 -22.95 -24.64
N LEU A 14 -8.19 -23.44 -25.18
CA LEU A 14 -6.93 -22.69 -25.26
C LEU A 14 -7.01 -21.52 -26.27
N LEU A 15 -7.64 -21.72 -27.43
CA LEU A 15 -7.86 -20.67 -28.44
C LEU A 15 -8.82 -19.57 -27.94
N CYS A 16 -9.92 -19.94 -27.28
CA CYS A 16 -10.85 -18.98 -26.67
C CYS A 16 -10.21 -18.20 -25.51
N CYS A 17 -9.33 -18.84 -24.72
CA CYS A 17 -8.62 -18.19 -23.63
C CYS A 17 -7.56 -17.19 -24.15
N GLY A 18 -6.89 -17.50 -25.27
CA GLY A 18 -5.98 -16.59 -25.97
C GLY A 18 -6.68 -15.35 -26.53
N CYS A 19 -7.82 -15.53 -27.22
CA CYS A 19 -8.59 -14.41 -27.77
C CYS A 19 -9.22 -13.53 -26.67
N ARG A 20 -9.70 -14.14 -25.57
CA ARG A 20 -10.27 -13.40 -24.43
C ARG A 20 -9.21 -12.60 -23.66
N LYS A 21 -7.99 -13.12 -23.52
CA LYS A 21 -6.85 -12.38 -22.93
C LYS A 21 -6.42 -11.20 -23.82
N ALA A 22 -6.32 -11.42 -25.13
CA ALA A 22 -6.04 -10.35 -26.10
C ALA A 22 -7.12 -9.26 -26.06
N GLY A 23 -8.41 -9.64 -26.05
CA GLY A 23 -9.55 -8.73 -25.96
C GLY A 23 -9.53 -7.84 -24.71
N LYS A 24 -9.25 -8.43 -23.54
CA LYS A 24 -9.13 -7.69 -22.27
C LYS A 24 -7.95 -6.72 -22.25
N GLN A 25 -6.80 -7.10 -22.83
CA GLN A 25 -5.67 -6.18 -22.95
C GLN A 25 -5.97 -5.02 -23.89
N THR A 26 -6.65 -5.26 -25.01
CA THR A 26 -7.09 -4.18 -25.90
C THR A 26 -8.11 -3.23 -25.25
N GLU A 27 -8.93 -3.73 -24.33
CA GLU A 27 -9.89 -2.90 -23.59
C GLU A 27 -9.19 -1.95 -22.60
N ILE A 28 -8.29 -2.48 -21.76
CA ILE A 28 -7.51 -1.64 -20.82
C ILE A 28 -6.67 -0.60 -21.57
N MET A 29 -6.04 -1.00 -22.66
CA MET A 29 -5.26 -0.08 -23.50
C MET A 29 -6.14 1.06 -24.01
N ARG A 30 -7.36 0.76 -24.48
CA ARG A 30 -8.31 1.78 -24.95
C ARG A 30 -8.72 2.74 -23.85
N HIS A 31 -9.00 2.26 -22.63
CA HIS A 31 -9.34 3.14 -21.51
C HIS A 31 -8.15 4.02 -21.10
N HIS A 32 -6.94 3.47 -21.08
CA HIS A 32 -5.74 4.25 -20.84
C HIS A 32 -5.52 5.35 -21.90
N GLU A 33 -5.66 5.01 -23.19
CA GLU A 33 -5.59 5.98 -24.29
C GLU A 33 -6.67 7.05 -24.19
N ARG A 34 -7.93 6.68 -23.90
CA ARG A 34 -9.03 7.63 -23.70
C ARG A 34 -8.74 8.61 -22.57
N LEU A 35 -8.23 8.11 -21.45
CA LEU A 35 -7.85 8.95 -20.32
C LEU A 35 -6.71 9.92 -20.68
N LEU A 36 -5.67 9.46 -21.39
CA LEU A 36 -4.58 10.31 -21.87
C LEU A 36 -5.08 11.38 -22.85
N HIS A 37 -5.94 11.00 -23.80
CA HIS A 37 -6.53 11.96 -24.73
C HIS A 37 -7.40 12.99 -24.03
N ALA A 38 -8.22 12.58 -23.06
CA ALA A 38 -9.07 13.49 -22.29
C ALA A 38 -8.25 14.48 -21.45
N LEU A 39 -7.10 14.04 -20.91
CA LEU A 39 -6.14 14.91 -20.22
C LEU A 39 -5.59 15.99 -21.15
N VAL A 40 -5.15 15.61 -22.35
CA VAL A 40 -4.58 16.55 -23.33
C VAL A 40 -5.64 17.51 -23.88
N ALA A 41 -6.85 17.01 -24.11
CA ALA A 41 -7.96 17.79 -24.66
C ALA A 41 -8.73 18.61 -23.60
N ASN A 42 -8.39 18.46 -22.31
CA ASN A 42 -9.13 19.03 -21.19
C ASN A 42 -10.64 18.69 -21.23
N ASP A 43 -10.99 17.48 -21.67
CA ASP A 43 -12.36 17.00 -21.73
C ASP A 43 -12.80 16.50 -20.35
N THR A 44 -13.37 17.40 -19.56
CA THR A 44 -13.79 17.11 -18.18
C THR A 44 -14.82 15.99 -18.06
N ALA A 45 -15.68 15.82 -19.07
CA ALA A 45 -16.70 14.77 -19.05
C ALA A 45 -16.07 13.39 -19.25
N THR A 46 -15.17 13.27 -20.23
CA THR A 46 -14.42 12.02 -20.43
C THR A 46 -13.47 11.74 -19.28
N LEU A 47 -12.81 12.74 -18.70
CA LEU A 47 -11.99 12.58 -17.50
C LEU A 47 -12.79 11.97 -16.35
N HIS A 48 -13.96 12.54 -16.03
CA HIS A 48 -14.82 12.01 -14.97
C HIS A 48 -15.27 10.57 -15.26
N HIS A 49 -15.64 10.26 -16.51
CA HIS A 49 -16.04 8.91 -16.89
C HIS A 49 -14.91 7.90 -16.68
N GLU A 50 -13.69 8.22 -17.12
CA GLU A 50 -12.53 7.33 -16.99
C GLU A 50 -12.04 7.23 -15.53
N GLN A 51 -12.22 8.28 -14.71
CA GLN A 51 -11.99 8.23 -13.27
C GLN A 51 -12.88 7.19 -12.58
N CYS A 52 -14.19 7.26 -12.81
CA CYS A 52 -15.14 6.29 -12.27
C CYS A 52 -14.87 4.88 -12.81
N TYR A 53 -14.46 4.74 -14.09
CA TYR A 53 -14.11 3.44 -14.64
C TYR A 53 -12.99 2.74 -13.84
N VAL A 54 -11.93 3.46 -13.48
CA VAL A 54 -10.83 2.91 -12.68
C VAL A 54 -11.31 2.48 -11.30
N ALA A 55 -12.12 3.32 -10.63
CA ALA A 55 -12.64 3.03 -9.29
C ALA A 55 -13.63 1.84 -9.29
N ASP A 56 -14.59 1.86 -10.21
CA ASP A 56 -15.79 1.01 -10.16
C ASP A 56 -15.66 -0.27 -10.97
N THR A 57 -14.91 -0.23 -12.08
CA THR A 57 -15.01 -1.28 -13.12
C THR A 57 -13.69 -1.95 -13.46
N LEU A 58 -12.56 -1.23 -13.47
CA LEU A 58 -11.27 -1.73 -13.94
C LEU A 58 -10.89 -3.08 -13.30
N PRO A 59 -10.72 -4.17 -14.08
CA PRO A 59 -10.38 -5.47 -13.55
C PRO A 59 -8.91 -5.53 -13.11
N CYS A 60 -8.64 -5.79 -11.83
CA CYS A 60 -7.27 -5.80 -11.28
C CYS A 60 -6.36 -6.87 -11.91
N ASP A 61 -6.88 -8.06 -12.24
CA ASP A 61 -6.08 -9.11 -12.88
C ASP A 61 -5.67 -8.73 -14.31
N SER A 62 -6.55 -8.04 -15.05
CA SER A 62 -6.25 -7.51 -16.37
C SER A 62 -5.24 -6.37 -16.28
N LEU A 63 -5.41 -5.46 -15.30
CA LEU A 63 -4.48 -4.35 -15.06
C LEU A 63 -3.09 -4.86 -14.66
N LYS A 64 -3.00 -5.87 -13.80
CA LYS A 64 -1.73 -6.48 -13.40
C LYS A 64 -0.98 -7.09 -14.59
N ALA A 65 -1.71 -7.62 -15.57
CA ALA A 65 -1.13 -8.14 -16.80
C ALA A 65 -0.77 -7.04 -17.82
N PHE A 66 -1.12 -5.77 -17.56
CA PHE A 66 -0.88 -4.66 -18.48
C PHE A 66 0.53 -4.07 -18.26
N PRO A 67 1.40 -4.03 -19.29
CA PRO A 67 2.78 -3.55 -19.14
C PRO A 67 2.89 -2.10 -18.64
N HIS A 68 1.88 -1.27 -18.91
CA HIS A 68 1.84 0.14 -18.53
C HIS A 68 0.94 0.40 -17.31
N MET A 69 0.79 -0.58 -16.42
CA MET A 69 -0.02 -0.46 -15.19
C MET A 69 0.36 0.77 -14.37
N ARG A 70 1.68 1.01 -14.19
CA ARG A 70 2.17 2.15 -13.42
C ARG A 70 1.75 3.46 -14.07
N GLU A 71 2.04 3.62 -15.36
CA GLU A 71 1.72 4.81 -16.13
C GLU A 71 0.21 5.06 -16.13
N TYR A 72 -0.61 4.02 -16.27
CA TYR A 72 -2.06 4.15 -16.23
C TYR A 72 -2.55 4.64 -14.87
N LEU A 73 -2.11 4.03 -13.76
CA LEU A 73 -2.50 4.49 -12.41
C LEU A 73 -1.98 5.90 -12.12
N CYS A 74 -0.77 6.26 -12.55
CA CYS A 74 -0.27 7.63 -12.43
C CYS A 74 -1.10 8.62 -13.25
N THR A 75 -1.52 8.24 -14.45
CA THR A 75 -2.38 9.04 -15.33
C THR A 75 -3.75 9.24 -14.69
N TRP A 76 -4.31 8.20 -14.07
CA TRP A 76 -5.54 8.28 -13.30
C TRP A 76 -5.42 9.29 -12.15
N VAL A 77 -4.34 9.24 -11.37
CA VAL A 77 -4.09 10.25 -10.31
C VAL A 77 -3.97 11.66 -10.88
N ASN A 78 -3.22 11.84 -11.98
CA ASN A 78 -3.03 13.15 -12.60
C ASN A 78 -4.35 13.78 -13.07
N SER A 79 -5.32 12.97 -13.47
CA SER A 79 -6.62 13.44 -13.96
C SER A 79 -7.44 14.27 -12.95
N TYR A 80 -7.15 14.17 -11.66
CA TYR A 80 -7.84 14.94 -10.62
C TYR A 80 -7.33 16.38 -10.48
N ARG A 81 -6.15 16.70 -11.04
CA ARG A 81 -5.61 18.07 -11.02
C ARG A 81 -6.13 18.95 -12.16
N PHE A 82 -6.65 18.35 -13.22
CA PHE A 82 -7.13 19.08 -14.40
C PHE A 82 -8.64 19.26 -14.32
N GLY A 83 -9.03 20.30 -13.57
CA GLY A 83 -10.41 20.73 -13.40
C GLY A 83 -10.47 22.24 -13.30
N LYS A 84 -10.44 22.91 -14.45
CA LYS A 84 -10.57 24.38 -14.69
C LYS A 84 -9.30 25.23 -14.53
N GLU A 85 -8.39 25.15 -15.51
CA GLU A 85 -7.65 26.34 -15.95
C GLU A 85 -8.51 27.24 -16.88
N THR A 86 -9.63 26.74 -17.41
CA THR A 86 -10.43 27.44 -18.45
C THR A 86 -11.52 28.39 -17.94
N ALA A 87 -11.70 28.55 -16.62
CA ALA A 87 -12.69 29.51 -16.10
C ALA A 87 -12.14 30.95 -15.98
N GLU A 88 -10.82 31.13 -15.89
CA GLU A 88 -10.21 32.47 -15.78
C GLU A 88 -9.86 33.08 -17.15
N GLU A 89 -9.61 32.27 -18.19
CA GLU A 89 -9.29 32.79 -19.54
C GLU A 89 -10.52 33.22 -20.35
N ALA A 90 -11.73 32.78 -19.99
CA ALA A 90 -12.97 33.18 -20.68
C ALA A 90 -13.61 34.48 -20.14
N GLY A 91 -13.04 35.10 -19.10
CA GLY A 91 -13.59 36.28 -18.43
C GLY A 91 -12.78 37.57 -18.57
N ALA A 92 -11.64 37.55 -19.25
CA ALA A 92 -10.72 38.70 -19.32
C ALA A 92 -10.79 39.45 -20.66
N GLU A 93 -11.99 39.80 -21.11
CA GLU A 93 -12.19 40.98 -21.96
C GLU A 93 -13.17 41.91 -21.24
N THR A 94 -12.65 42.91 -20.53
CA THR A 94 -13.12 44.31 -20.50
C THR A 94 -12.39 45.09 -19.38
N THR A 95 -11.42 45.92 -19.83
CA THR A 95 -10.95 47.21 -19.28
C THR A 95 -10.65 47.40 -17.78
N GLY A 96 -9.40 47.81 -17.49
CA GLY A 96 -9.12 48.90 -16.53
C GLY A 96 -8.22 48.57 -15.34
N ASN A 97 -6.99 49.10 -15.35
CA ASN A 97 -6.02 49.28 -14.26
C ASN A 97 -6.46 48.96 -12.81
N SER A 98 -5.69 48.12 -12.10
CA SER A 98 -5.19 48.39 -10.73
C SER A 98 -4.42 47.19 -10.13
N VAL A 99 -3.14 47.42 -9.87
CA VAL A 99 -2.30 47.04 -8.70
C VAL A 99 -2.41 45.64 -8.06
N ALA A 100 -1.24 44.99 -8.03
CA ALA A 100 -0.77 43.88 -7.22
C ALA A 100 -1.58 43.47 -5.96
N GLY A 101 -1.99 42.20 -5.93
CA GLY A 101 -2.41 41.44 -4.75
C GLY A 101 -2.35 39.94 -5.09
N GLY A 102 -1.53 39.17 -4.37
CA GLY A 102 -1.23 37.76 -4.68
C GLY A 102 -2.43 36.82 -4.51
N SER A 103 -2.68 35.98 -5.51
CA SER A 103 -3.71 34.93 -5.52
C SER A 103 -3.18 33.62 -4.93
N THR A 104 -3.12 33.52 -3.60
CA THR A 104 -2.78 32.24 -2.92
C THR A 104 -4.02 31.44 -2.48
N GLY A 105 -5.23 32.01 -2.61
CA GLY A 105 -6.48 31.38 -2.14
C GLY A 105 -7.07 30.31 -3.07
N ASN A 106 -6.93 30.47 -4.40
CA ASN A 106 -7.59 29.58 -5.37
C ASN A 106 -6.93 28.19 -5.43
N SER A 107 -5.60 28.13 -5.35
CA SER A 107 -4.85 26.88 -5.46
C SER A 107 -5.06 25.94 -4.29
N ALA A 108 -5.20 26.46 -3.06
CA ALA A 108 -5.41 25.62 -1.88
C ALA A 108 -6.80 24.97 -1.86
N ALA A 109 -7.85 25.73 -2.21
CA ALA A 109 -9.22 25.21 -2.32
C ALA A 109 -9.34 24.15 -3.44
N GLN A 110 -8.70 24.40 -4.59
CA GLN A 110 -8.66 23.44 -5.70
C GLN A 110 -7.95 22.13 -5.32
N VAL A 111 -6.82 22.20 -4.62
CA VAL A 111 -6.10 21.02 -4.12
C VAL A 111 -6.95 20.26 -3.09
N SER A 112 -7.71 20.95 -2.24
CA SER A 112 -8.65 20.33 -1.31
C SER A 112 -9.74 19.54 -2.04
N THR A 113 -10.40 20.13 -3.04
CA THR A 113 -11.44 19.43 -3.81
C THR A 113 -10.90 18.25 -4.62
N ALA A 114 -9.70 18.37 -5.20
CA ALA A 114 -9.05 17.26 -5.89
C ALA A 114 -8.72 16.11 -4.93
N THR A 115 -8.25 16.44 -3.73
CA THR A 115 -7.94 15.48 -2.64
C THR A 115 -9.18 14.71 -2.21
N GLU A 116 -10.30 15.40 -1.99
CA GLU A 116 -11.56 14.76 -1.61
C GLU A 116 -12.07 13.79 -2.68
N ARG A 117 -12.05 14.22 -3.95
CA ARG A 117 -12.51 13.40 -5.09
C ARG A 117 -11.68 12.14 -5.27
N ILE A 118 -10.35 12.25 -5.30
CA ILE A 118 -9.51 11.07 -5.45
C ILE A 118 -9.60 10.14 -4.24
N ALA A 119 -9.73 10.69 -3.03
CA ALA A 119 -9.93 9.90 -1.82
C ALA A 119 -11.22 9.08 -1.88
N ALA A 120 -12.33 9.66 -2.36
CA ALA A 120 -13.59 8.95 -2.54
C ALA A 120 -13.44 7.77 -3.52
N ASP A 121 -12.84 8.01 -4.68
CA ASP A 121 -12.67 6.98 -5.72
C ASP A 121 -11.68 5.87 -5.28
N VAL A 122 -10.62 6.22 -4.56
CA VAL A 122 -9.70 5.25 -3.94
C VAL A 122 -10.41 4.38 -2.91
N LYS A 123 -11.28 4.95 -2.06
CA LYS A 123 -12.08 4.19 -1.09
C LYS A 123 -13.04 3.23 -1.79
N HIS A 124 -13.72 3.67 -2.86
CA HIS A 124 -14.58 2.80 -3.65
C HIS A 124 -13.81 1.64 -4.28
N LEU A 125 -12.65 1.92 -4.89
CA LEU A 125 -11.76 0.89 -5.43
C LEU A 125 -11.34 -0.11 -4.35
N ALA A 126 -10.99 0.37 -3.16
CA ALA A 126 -10.57 -0.47 -2.04
C ALA A 126 -11.69 -1.40 -1.57
N VAL A 127 -12.89 -0.88 -1.29
CA VAL A 127 -14.04 -1.70 -0.89
C VAL A 127 -14.28 -2.82 -1.90
N ARG A 128 -14.32 -2.48 -3.20
CA ARG A 128 -14.55 -3.44 -4.28
C ARG A 128 -13.51 -4.56 -4.31
N LEU A 129 -12.23 -4.24 -4.13
CA LEU A 129 -11.15 -5.24 -4.18
C LEU A 129 -11.02 -6.05 -2.89
N LEU A 130 -11.32 -5.45 -1.73
CA LEU A 130 -11.37 -6.17 -0.45
C LEU A 130 -12.52 -7.18 -0.43
N ASP A 131 -13.72 -6.79 -0.87
CA ASP A 131 -14.87 -7.69 -1.01
C ASP A 131 -14.57 -8.87 -1.96
N ALA A 132 -13.76 -8.61 -2.99
CA ALA A 132 -13.31 -9.61 -3.94
C ALA A 132 -12.10 -10.45 -3.46
N ARG A 133 -11.59 -10.25 -2.24
CA ARG A 133 -10.39 -10.93 -1.69
C ARG A 133 -9.14 -10.73 -2.57
N LYS A 134 -8.92 -9.48 -2.99
CA LYS A 134 -7.80 -9.04 -3.87
C LYS A 134 -6.85 -8.10 -3.13
N GLU A 135 -6.59 -8.35 -1.85
CA GLU A 135 -5.80 -7.51 -0.95
C GLU A 135 -4.38 -7.25 -1.50
N LYS A 136 -3.71 -8.29 -2.00
CA LYS A 136 -2.36 -8.17 -2.59
C LYS A 136 -2.34 -7.25 -3.83
N GLN A 137 -3.33 -7.38 -4.71
CA GLN A 137 -3.46 -6.54 -5.90
C GLN A 137 -3.82 -5.10 -5.52
N LEU A 138 -4.71 -4.93 -4.55
CA LEU A 138 -5.09 -3.62 -4.02
C LEU A 138 -3.88 -2.88 -3.44
N GLU A 139 -3.09 -3.56 -2.61
CA GLU A 139 -1.87 -3.00 -2.03
C GLU A 139 -0.85 -2.58 -3.12
N GLU A 140 -0.69 -3.39 -4.17
CA GLU A 140 0.18 -3.07 -5.31
C GLU A 140 -0.30 -1.82 -6.05
N MET A 141 -1.60 -1.73 -6.34
CA MET A 141 -2.21 -0.58 -7.00
C MET A 141 -2.10 0.68 -6.15
N LEU A 142 -2.51 0.61 -4.88
CA LEU A 142 -2.55 1.78 -4.00
C LEU A 142 -1.15 2.25 -3.59
N ARG A 143 -0.13 1.38 -3.62
CA ARG A 143 1.28 1.82 -3.50
C ARG A 143 1.69 2.76 -4.64
N ILE A 144 1.30 2.45 -5.88
CA ILE A 144 1.61 3.30 -7.04
C ILE A 144 0.85 4.64 -6.94
N VAL A 145 -0.43 4.57 -6.58
CA VAL A 145 -1.29 5.74 -6.38
C VAL A 145 -0.74 6.66 -5.29
N ALA A 146 -0.42 6.10 -4.12
CA ALA A 146 0.12 6.85 -2.99
C ALA A 146 1.46 7.53 -3.31
N LEU A 147 2.37 6.83 -4.01
CA LEU A 147 3.63 7.44 -4.48
C LEU A 147 3.37 8.63 -5.40
N ARG A 148 2.43 8.50 -6.35
CA ARG A 148 2.11 9.59 -7.27
C ARG A 148 1.45 10.76 -6.55
N LEU A 149 0.59 10.51 -5.58
CA LEU A 149 -0.04 11.54 -4.76
C LEU A 149 1.01 12.33 -3.96
N LEU A 150 2.01 11.66 -3.39
CA LEU A 150 3.14 12.31 -2.71
C LEU A 150 3.95 13.21 -3.66
N GLU A 151 4.25 12.74 -4.88
CA GLU A 151 4.95 13.55 -5.91
C GLU A 151 4.17 14.82 -6.28
N LEU A 152 2.84 14.78 -6.16
CA LEU A 152 1.96 15.92 -6.44
C LEU A 152 1.73 16.83 -5.21
N GLY A 153 2.28 16.48 -4.05
CA GLY A 153 2.08 17.19 -2.78
C GLY A 153 0.75 16.88 -2.08
N MET A 154 0.01 15.86 -2.52
CA MET A 154 -1.29 15.44 -1.98
C MET A 154 -1.10 14.40 -0.87
N ASN A 155 -0.40 14.79 0.20
CA ASN A 155 0.04 13.87 1.25
C ASN A 155 -1.13 13.21 2.00
N ASP A 156 -2.21 13.95 2.24
CA ASP A 156 -3.39 13.42 2.95
C ASP A 156 -4.13 12.38 2.11
N ALA A 157 -4.28 12.62 0.80
CA ALA A 157 -4.82 11.64 -0.14
C ALA A 157 -3.96 10.37 -0.18
N ALA A 158 -2.64 10.49 -0.10
CA ALA A 158 -1.74 9.35 -0.05
C ALA A 158 -1.94 8.54 1.25
N ALA A 159 -2.10 9.21 2.38
CA ALA A 159 -2.40 8.57 3.66
C ALA A 159 -3.75 7.85 3.65
N VAL A 160 -4.80 8.48 3.11
CA VAL A 160 -6.11 7.84 2.90
C VAL A 160 -5.99 6.62 1.99
N SER A 161 -5.19 6.70 0.92
CA SER A 161 -4.97 5.57 0.03
C SER A 161 -4.34 4.38 0.75
N ALA A 162 -3.38 4.63 1.64
CA ALA A 162 -2.79 3.57 2.44
C ALA A 162 -3.74 3.00 3.49
N ALA A 163 -4.59 3.83 4.11
CA ALA A 163 -5.63 3.37 5.02
C ALA A 163 -6.68 2.49 4.32
N ALA A 164 -7.14 2.93 3.15
CA ALA A 164 -8.11 2.20 2.34
C ALA A 164 -7.58 0.81 1.91
N ALA A 165 -6.28 0.68 1.65
CA ALA A 165 -5.64 -0.61 1.29
C ALA A 165 -5.83 -1.71 2.34
N VAL A 166 -6.08 -1.34 3.60
CA VAL A 166 -6.33 -2.27 4.72
C VAL A 166 -7.77 -2.17 5.26
N GLY A 167 -8.67 -1.51 4.53
CA GLY A 167 -10.08 -1.39 4.91
C GLY A 167 -10.39 -0.35 5.98
N ILE A 168 -9.47 0.59 6.25
CA ILE A 168 -9.69 1.68 7.20
C ILE A 168 -10.22 2.90 6.45
N ASP A 169 -11.36 3.42 6.89
CA ASP A 169 -11.94 4.66 6.37
C ASP A 169 -11.33 5.87 7.10
N ALA A 170 -10.37 6.54 6.46
CA ALA A 170 -9.73 7.76 6.97
C ALA A 170 -10.36 9.02 6.36
N ASP A 171 -10.54 10.07 7.18
CA ASP A 171 -11.02 11.37 6.71
C ASP A 171 -9.95 12.05 5.83
N PRO A 172 -10.23 12.38 4.55
CA PRO A 172 -9.27 13.05 3.68
C PRO A 172 -8.89 14.47 4.12
N ALA A 173 -9.71 15.16 4.90
CA ALA A 173 -9.37 16.47 5.45
C ALA A 173 -8.42 16.35 6.65
N ARG A 174 -8.42 15.18 7.33
CA ARG A 174 -7.57 14.91 8.50
C ARG A 174 -7.36 13.40 8.70
N PRO A 175 -6.46 12.76 7.95
CA PRO A 175 -6.32 11.30 7.97
C PRO A 175 -5.85 10.72 9.31
N GLY A 176 -5.12 11.51 10.10
CA GLY A 176 -4.63 11.13 11.42
C GLY A 176 -3.37 10.24 11.38
N ASP A 177 -2.77 10.01 12.54
CA ASP A 177 -1.48 9.32 12.67
C ASP A 177 -1.51 7.89 12.11
N ILE A 178 -2.59 7.15 12.36
CA ILE A 178 -2.75 5.77 11.87
C ILE A 178 -2.64 5.71 10.34
N ALA A 179 -3.29 6.63 9.62
CA ALA A 179 -3.22 6.66 8.16
C ALA A 179 -1.80 6.98 7.65
N HIS A 180 -1.07 7.88 8.32
CA HIS A 180 0.32 8.19 7.96
C HIS A 180 1.29 7.04 8.29
N ARG A 181 1.05 6.30 9.38
CA ARG A 181 1.79 5.08 9.69
C ARG A 181 1.51 3.98 8.68
N LEU A 182 0.26 3.82 8.23
CA LEU A 182 -0.09 2.91 7.13
C LEU A 182 0.58 3.30 5.81
N LEU A 183 0.67 4.60 5.52
CA LEU A 183 1.42 5.09 4.37
C LEU A 183 2.90 4.71 4.46
N THR A 184 3.51 4.93 5.62
CA THR A 184 4.90 4.50 5.88
C THR A 184 5.05 3.00 5.62
N ARG A 185 4.18 2.16 6.22
CA ARG A 185 4.14 0.71 6.03
C ARG A 185 4.00 0.31 4.55
N LEU A 186 3.04 0.89 3.83
CA LEU A 186 2.76 0.57 2.43
C LEU A 186 3.98 0.83 1.54
N LEU A 187 4.66 1.95 1.77
CA LEU A 187 5.80 2.40 0.98
C LEU A 187 7.11 1.74 1.37
N LEU A 188 7.21 1.19 2.59
CA LEU A 188 8.43 0.54 3.07
C LEU A 188 8.65 -0.83 2.45
N VAL A 189 7.58 -1.54 2.06
CA VAL A 189 7.69 -2.84 1.38
C VAL A 189 8.55 -2.73 0.12
N GLY A 190 9.55 -3.60 0.02
CA GLY A 190 10.56 -3.62 -1.03
C GLY A 190 11.70 -2.62 -0.86
N LYS A 191 11.64 -1.71 0.12
CA LYS A 191 12.72 -0.77 0.44
C LYS A 191 13.67 -1.35 1.50
N LYS A 192 14.86 -0.76 1.63
CA LYS A 192 15.80 -1.13 2.69
C LYS A 192 15.14 -0.88 4.05
N ALA A 193 15.31 -1.80 4.98
CA ALA A 193 14.83 -1.67 6.34
C ALA A 193 15.48 -0.43 7.00
N PRO A 194 14.69 0.45 7.63
CA PRO A 194 15.21 1.59 8.38
C PRO A 194 16.19 1.14 9.46
N GLU A 195 17.18 1.97 9.73
CA GLU A 195 18.08 1.74 10.85
C GLU A 195 17.30 1.82 12.16
N LEU A 196 17.60 0.89 13.07
CA LEU A 196 16.99 0.88 14.40
C LEU A 196 17.81 1.74 15.34
N THR A 197 17.13 2.33 16.31
CA THR A 197 17.76 3.16 17.35
C THR A 197 18.88 2.41 18.10
N HIS A 198 18.71 1.10 18.27
CA HIS A 198 19.75 0.20 18.75
C HIS A 198 20.46 -0.46 17.56
N THR A 199 21.67 0.00 17.25
CA THR A 199 22.35 -0.23 15.97
C THR A 199 23.04 -1.59 15.80
N VAL A 200 23.03 -2.46 16.82
CA VAL A 200 23.73 -3.76 16.77
C VAL A 200 22.85 -4.93 17.24
N PRO A 201 22.63 -5.96 16.38
CA PRO A 201 23.01 -6.04 14.98
C PRO A 201 22.01 -5.32 14.05
N SER A 202 22.51 -4.68 12.98
CA SER A 202 21.65 -4.11 11.94
C SER A 202 20.67 -5.16 11.40
N VAL A 203 19.37 -4.84 11.37
CA VAL A 203 18.34 -5.71 10.77
C VAL A 203 18.56 -5.93 9.27
N SER A 204 19.32 -5.05 8.62
CA SER A 204 19.66 -5.14 7.21
C SER A 204 20.80 -6.14 6.88
N SER A 205 21.42 -6.76 7.90
CA SER A 205 22.55 -7.70 7.72
C SER A 205 22.15 -9.13 7.33
N GLY A 206 20.86 -9.40 7.16
CA GLY A 206 20.34 -10.71 6.73
C GLY A 206 18.88 -10.92 7.13
N PRO A 207 18.30 -12.10 6.80
CA PRO A 207 16.90 -12.40 7.06
C PRO A 207 16.54 -12.19 8.53
N THR A 208 15.51 -11.39 8.78
CA THR A 208 15.12 -11.00 10.14
C THR A 208 13.61 -10.94 10.28
N LEU A 209 13.10 -11.48 11.38
CA LEU A 209 11.78 -11.15 11.90
C LEU A 209 11.94 -10.09 12.97
N LEU A 210 11.51 -8.88 12.67
CA LEU A 210 11.44 -7.79 13.61
C LEU A 210 10.05 -7.77 14.24
N LEU A 211 9.96 -8.05 15.53
CA LEU A 211 8.72 -8.12 16.28
C LEU A 211 8.52 -6.84 17.10
N PHE A 212 7.39 -6.18 16.89
CA PHE A 212 6.89 -5.12 17.76
C PHE A 212 5.78 -5.71 18.64
N TYR A 213 5.91 -5.58 19.96
CA TYR A 213 4.97 -6.18 20.91
C TYR A 213 4.80 -5.34 22.17
N GLU A 214 3.77 -5.65 22.94
CA GLU A 214 3.56 -5.16 24.29
C GLU A 214 3.33 -6.36 25.21
N THR A 215 3.93 -6.33 26.39
CA THR A 215 3.69 -7.32 27.44
C THR A 215 2.25 -7.15 27.95
N ASP A 216 1.62 -8.25 28.35
CA ASP A 216 0.22 -8.28 28.81
C ASP A 216 -0.83 -7.98 27.72
N CYS A 217 -0.42 -7.92 26.44
CA CYS A 217 -1.33 -8.01 25.29
C CYS A 217 -1.59 -9.49 24.93
N PRO A 218 -2.85 -10.00 25.02
CA PRO A 218 -3.16 -11.43 24.78
C PRO A 218 -2.71 -11.98 23.42
N GLU A 219 -2.82 -11.16 22.37
CA GLU A 219 -2.38 -11.49 21.02
C GLU A 219 -0.85 -11.57 20.96
N CYS A 220 -0.15 -10.64 21.63
CA CYS A 220 1.31 -10.67 21.77
C CYS A 220 1.77 -11.95 22.49
N GLU A 221 1.11 -12.34 23.58
CA GLU A 221 1.42 -13.58 24.31
C GLU A 221 1.33 -14.81 23.41
N THR A 222 0.28 -14.86 22.59
CA THR A 222 0.05 -15.96 21.67
C THR A 222 1.14 -16.02 20.60
N LEU A 223 1.49 -14.88 20.02
CA LEU A 223 2.53 -14.81 19.00
C LEU A 223 3.91 -15.14 19.56
N LEU A 224 4.26 -14.58 20.73
CA LEU A 224 5.54 -14.85 21.39
C LEU A 224 5.71 -16.33 21.68
N ARG A 225 4.67 -17.01 22.19
CA ARG A 225 4.71 -18.45 22.45
C ARG A 225 4.98 -19.26 21.18
N LYS A 226 4.30 -18.91 20.08
CA LYS A 226 4.50 -19.56 18.77
C LYS A 226 5.91 -19.32 18.23
N LEU A 227 6.40 -18.07 18.29
CA LEU A 227 7.75 -17.71 17.88
C LEU A 227 8.81 -18.46 18.71
N CYS A 228 8.64 -18.59 20.02
CA CYS A 228 9.52 -19.39 20.87
C CYS A 228 9.54 -20.86 20.44
N GLY A 229 8.39 -21.45 20.14
CA GLY A 229 8.30 -22.83 19.64
C GLY A 229 8.99 -23.03 18.28
N SER A 230 8.90 -22.05 17.39
CA SER A 230 9.51 -22.10 16.04
C SER A 230 10.94 -21.56 15.98
N TYR A 231 11.48 -21.01 17.08
CA TYR A 231 12.75 -20.28 17.06
C TYR A 231 13.93 -21.14 16.60
N ALA A 232 14.01 -22.40 17.02
CA ALA A 232 15.08 -23.31 16.59
C ALA A 232 15.07 -23.52 15.06
N THR A 233 13.88 -23.64 14.46
CA THR A 233 13.70 -23.76 13.01
C THR A 233 14.08 -22.48 12.28
N LEU A 234 13.64 -21.32 12.79
CA LEU A 234 13.99 -20.01 12.22
C LEU A 234 15.50 -19.77 12.24
N LYS A 235 16.14 -20.03 13.39
CA LYS A 235 17.58 -19.92 13.58
C LYS A 235 18.34 -20.89 12.67
N GLY A 236 17.87 -22.12 12.53
CA GLY A 236 18.47 -23.14 11.65
C GLY A 236 18.45 -22.75 10.16
N ARG A 237 17.49 -21.91 9.75
CA ARG A 237 17.41 -21.33 8.40
C ARG A 237 18.19 -20.02 8.24
N GLY A 238 18.86 -19.55 9.30
CA GLY A 238 19.57 -18.27 9.31
C GLY A 238 18.68 -17.04 9.52
N THR A 239 17.41 -17.22 9.88
CA THR A 239 16.50 -16.11 10.21
C THR A 239 16.72 -15.67 11.65
N ARG A 240 17.04 -14.39 11.83
CA ARG A 240 17.16 -13.77 13.15
C ARG A 240 15.78 -13.34 13.66
N VAL A 241 15.62 -13.33 14.97
CA VAL A 241 14.47 -12.67 15.62
C VAL A 241 15.01 -11.52 16.45
N VAL A 242 14.43 -10.34 16.24
CA VAL A 242 14.70 -9.11 17.00
C VAL A 242 13.36 -8.63 17.53
N SER A 243 13.28 -8.26 18.81
CA SER A 243 12.01 -7.81 19.41
C SER A 243 12.13 -6.45 20.09
N ILE A 244 11.17 -5.57 19.83
CA ILE A 244 11.07 -4.24 20.41
C ILE A 244 9.75 -4.18 21.18
N ALA A 245 9.85 -3.95 22.49
CA ALA A 245 8.70 -3.86 23.37
C ALA A 245 8.24 -2.41 23.52
N SER A 246 6.94 -2.15 23.46
CA SER A 246 6.35 -0.85 23.82
C SER A 246 6.05 -0.70 25.32
N ASP A 247 6.50 -1.65 26.16
CA ASP A 247 6.27 -1.68 27.61
C ASP A 247 6.65 -0.35 28.29
N ASP A 248 5.74 0.21 29.08
CA ASP A 248 6.01 1.40 29.88
C ASP A 248 6.92 1.08 31.09
N ASP A 249 6.77 -0.10 31.68
CA ASP A 249 7.54 -0.55 32.84
C ASP A 249 8.79 -1.33 32.43
N GLY A 250 9.94 -0.89 32.95
CA GLY A 250 11.24 -1.48 32.65
C GLY A 250 11.44 -2.87 33.28
N GLU A 251 10.85 -3.14 34.44
CA GLU A 251 10.89 -4.45 35.09
C GLU A 251 10.00 -5.47 34.36
N VAL A 252 8.81 -5.04 33.93
CA VAL A 252 7.91 -5.87 33.09
C VAL A 252 8.65 -6.30 31.82
N PHE A 253 9.25 -5.34 31.12
CA PHE A 253 10.10 -5.63 29.97
C PHE A 253 11.25 -6.59 30.33
N ARG A 254 12.01 -6.33 31.41
CA ARG A 254 13.17 -7.17 31.79
C ARG A 254 12.78 -8.61 32.07
N ALA A 255 11.69 -8.82 32.83
CA ALA A 255 11.17 -10.14 33.14
C ALA A 255 10.76 -10.86 31.86
N ARG A 256 10.03 -10.18 30.97
CA ARG A 256 9.62 -10.74 29.68
C ARG A 256 10.81 -11.05 28.78
N ALA A 257 11.70 -10.09 28.57
CA ALA A 257 12.88 -10.22 27.74
C ALA A 257 13.72 -11.45 28.15
N SER A 258 13.88 -11.67 29.45
CA SER A 258 14.67 -12.78 29.99
C SER A 258 14.09 -14.17 29.68
N SER A 259 12.79 -14.29 29.38
CA SER A 259 12.16 -15.56 29.00
C SER A 259 12.25 -15.87 27.50
N LEU A 260 12.67 -14.92 26.68
CA LEU A 260 12.73 -15.05 25.21
C LEU A 260 14.09 -15.61 24.74
N PRO A 261 14.10 -16.58 23.81
CA PRO A 261 15.32 -17.34 23.46
C PRO A 261 16.26 -16.62 22.48
N TRP A 262 15.86 -15.47 21.91
CA TRP A 262 16.70 -14.68 21.02
C TRP A 262 17.51 -13.62 21.77
N ALA A 263 18.66 -13.27 21.20
CA ALA A 263 19.62 -12.39 21.85
C ALA A 263 19.14 -10.93 21.86
N THR A 264 18.74 -10.42 20.71
CA THR A 264 18.52 -8.98 20.49
C THR A 264 17.10 -8.58 20.83
N LYS A 265 16.96 -7.77 21.88
CA LYS A 265 15.68 -7.31 22.41
C LYS A 265 15.89 -6.03 23.21
N TRP A 266 15.00 -5.05 23.06
CA TRP A 266 15.02 -3.83 23.85
C TRP A 266 13.61 -3.26 24.05
N ARG A 267 13.52 -2.32 24.98
CA ARG A 267 12.32 -1.53 25.26
C ARG A 267 12.40 -0.21 24.53
N ALA A 268 11.34 0.15 23.83
CA ALA A 268 11.19 1.45 23.22
C ALA A 268 11.12 2.57 24.27
N THR A 269 11.97 3.60 24.15
CA THR A 269 12.05 4.70 25.14
C THR A 269 10.77 5.54 25.26
N TYR A 270 9.92 5.54 24.22
CA TYR A 270 8.63 6.23 24.18
C TYR A 270 7.47 5.27 23.85
N GLY A 271 7.62 4.00 24.22
CA GLY A 271 6.62 2.96 23.95
C GLY A 271 6.23 2.92 22.47
N PHE A 272 4.92 2.90 22.23
CA PHE A 272 4.33 2.82 20.89
C PHE A 272 4.60 4.04 19.98
N TYR A 273 4.95 5.19 20.57
CA TYR A 273 5.30 6.43 19.86
C TYR A 273 6.82 6.63 19.74
N SER A 274 7.59 5.56 19.86
CA SER A 274 9.03 5.61 19.65
C SER A 274 9.41 5.64 18.17
N ALA A 275 10.61 6.15 17.90
CA ALA A 275 11.16 6.27 16.55
C ALA A 275 11.17 4.93 15.78
N ASP A 276 11.43 3.80 16.45
CA ASP A 276 11.41 2.49 15.77
C ASP A 276 9.99 2.09 15.34
N PHE A 277 8.96 2.36 16.14
CA PHE A 277 7.56 2.09 15.78
C PHE A 277 7.09 3.01 14.63
N GLU A 278 7.47 4.28 14.67
CA GLU A 278 7.14 5.25 13.62
C GLU A 278 7.85 4.93 12.30
N ALA A 279 9.17 4.66 12.34
CA ALA A 279 9.97 4.37 11.15
C ALA A 279 9.49 3.13 10.39
N TYR A 280 8.89 2.17 11.10
CA TYR A 280 8.33 0.97 10.51
C TYR A 280 6.83 1.06 10.23
N GLY A 281 6.16 2.17 10.56
CA GLY A 281 4.73 2.35 10.31
C GLY A 281 3.85 1.40 11.14
N ILE A 282 4.23 1.13 12.39
CA ILE A 282 3.53 0.20 13.27
C ILE A 282 2.25 0.83 13.80
N VAL A 283 1.10 0.24 13.46
CA VAL A 283 -0.23 0.73 13.84
C VAL A 283 -0.91 -0.10 14.93
N ALA A 284 -0.38 -1.28 15.23
CA ALA A 284 -0.87 -2.15 16.29
C ALA A 284 0.22 -3.14 16.73
N THR A 285 0.07 -3.67 17.94
CA THR A 285 0.85 -4.79 18.47
C THR A 285 -0.05 -6.04 18.61
N PRO A 286 0.47 -7.25 18.34
CA PRO A 286 1.79 -7.51 17.80
C PRO A 286 1.86 -7.23 16.29
N THR A 287 3.04 -6.83 15.81
CA THR A 287 3.36 -6.78 14.38
C THR A 287 4.71 -7.43 14.13
N ILE A 288 4.75 -8.38 13.19
CA ILE A 288 5.98 -8.91 12.60
C ILE A 288 6.27 -8.12 11.33
N VAL A 289 7.47 -7.55 11.24
CA VAL A 289 8.05 -7.07 9.99
C VAL A 289 9.08 -8.08 9.53
N ALA A 290 8.85 -8.68 8.35
CA ALA A 290 9.83 -9.56 7.74
C ALA A 290 10.82 -8.74 6.92
N VAL A 291 12.12 -8.97 7.15
CA VAL A 291 13.22 -8.39 6.38
C VAL A 291 13.91 -9.53 5.63
N ASP A 292 14.10 -9.35 4.32
CA ASP A 292 14.71 -10.35 3.46
C ASP A 292 16.25 -10.40 3.59
N ARG A 293 16.87 -11.34 2.86
CA ARG A 293 18.34 -11.49 2.81
C ARG A 293 19.10 -10.27 2.30
N ASN A 294 18.44 -9.36 1.58
CA ASN A 294 19.02 -8.13 1.05
C ASN A 294 18.80 -6.94 2.00
N GLY A 295 18.27 -7.19 3.20
CA GLY A 295 17.95 -6.14 4.17
C GLY A 295 16.75 -5.30 3.74
N ARG A 296 15.83 -5.83 2.93
CA ARG A 296 14.63 -5.13 2.47
C ARG A 296 13.39 -5.63 3.19
N VAL A 297 12.46 -4.73 3.51
CA VAL A 297 11.17 -5.11 4.11
C VAL A 297 10.36 -5.91 3.10
N ALA A 298 10.02 -7.14 3.46
CA ALA A 298 9.33 -8.10 2.62
C ALA A 298 7.82 -8.16 2.87
N GLY A 299 7.36 -7.71 4.04
CA GLY A 299 5.95 -7.74 4.42
C GLY A 299 5.74 -7.51 5.92
N TYR A 300 4.46 -7.40 6.29
CA TYR A 300 3.97 -7.14 7.64
C TYR A 300 2.88 -8.16 7.99
N TYR A 301 2.93 -8.71 9.20
CA TYR A 301 2.06 -9.82 9.61
C TYR A 301 1.63 -9.65 11.07
N HIS A 302 0.39 -10.04 11.40
CA HIS A 302 -0.09 -10.06 12.79
C HIS A 302 0.17 -11.41 13.46
N THR A 303 0.27 -12.48 12.67
CA THR A 303 0.46 -13.84 13.17
C THR A 303 1.66 -14.52 12.52
N LEU A 304 2.18 -15.56 13.17
CA LEU A 304 3.26 -16.36 12.59
C LEU A 304 2.77 -17.15 11.36
N GLU A 305 1.50 -17.58 11.39
CA GLU A 305 0.86 -18.31 10.30
C GLU A 305 0.76 -17.48 9.03
N GLU A 306 0.36 -16.21 9.14
CA GLU A 306 0.33 -15.28 7.99
C GLU A 306 1.71 -15.13 7.36
N TYR A 307 2.76 -15.00 8.19
CA TYR A 307 4.14 -14.93 7.72
C TYR A 307 4.54 -16.22 6.99
N GLU A 308 4.27 -17.38 7.58
CA GLU A 308 4.62 -18.70 7.02
C GLU A 308 3.88 -18.97 5.69
N GLN A 309 2.58 -18.64 5.61
CA GLN A 309 1.80 -18.76 4.38
C GLN A 309 2.39 -17.88 3.28
N SER A 310 2.73 -16.63 3.59
CA SER A 310 3.28 -15.68 2.61
C SER A 310 4.64 -16.11 2.02
N ASN A 311 5.41 -16.91 2.75
CA ASN A 311 6.66 -17.48 2.26
C ASN A 311 6.43 -18.72 1.40
N THR A 312 5.36 -19.47 1.65
CA THR A 312 5.00 -20.64 0.83
C THR A 312 4.54 -20.19 -0.55
N ASP A 313 3.69 -19.16 -0.62
CA ASP A 313 3.21 -18.56 -1.88
C ASP A 313 4.34 -17.98 -2.77
N LYS A 314 5.55 -17.74 -2.23
CA LYS A 314 6.71 -17.24 -3.00
C LYS A 314 7.52 -18.37 -3.65
N HIS A 315 7.26 -19.61 -3.28
CA HIS A 315 7.98 -20.80 -3.75
C HIS A 315 7.16 -21.70 -4.68
N GLU A 316 5.89 -21.36 -4.92
CA GLU A 316 5.03 -21.91 -5.98
C GLU A 316 5.05 -21.03 -7.25
#